data_AF-A0A938JUT1-F1
#
_entry.id   AF-A0A938JUT1-F1
#
_cell.length_a   1.000
_cell.length_b   1.000
_cell.length_c   1.000
_cell.angle_alpha   90.00
_cell.angle_beta   90.00
_cell.angle_gamma   90.00
#
_symmetry.space_group_name_H-M   'P 1'
#
loop_
_entity.id
_entity.type
_entity.pdbx_description
1 polymer ?
#
loop_
_entity_poly.entity_id
_entity_poly.type
_entity_poly.pdbx_seq_one_letter_code
_entity_poly.pdbx_strand_id
1 'polypeptide(L)'
;AKEKLMLFLIQYWGGPTTYSQTRGHPRLRMRHMPFAIDGSARDAWLKHMKSALSLAVSNSGASEKTQKQMQSYFEMAAHGMVNSPSQ
;
A
#
# COMPACT_ATOMS: atom_id res chain seq x y z
N ALA A 1 12.93 1.39 -1.13
CA ALA A 1 11.46 1.54 -1.16
C ALA A 1 10.74 0.30 -0.60
N LYS A 2 11.06 -0.92 -1.07
CA LYS A 2 10.47 -2.20 -0.63
C LYS A 2 10.36 -2.38 0.89
N GLU A 3 11.46 -2.22 1.62
CA GLU A 3 11.49 -2.40 3.08
C GLU A 3 10.53 -1.45 3.81
N LYS A 4 10.47 -0.18 3.38
CA LYS A 4 9.58 0.82 3.98
C LYS A 4 8.12 0.42 3.84
N LEU A 5 7.72 -0.09 2.68
CA LEU A 5 6.37 -0.61 2.43
C LEU A 5 6.09 -1.86 3.27
N MET A 6 7.03 -2.80 3.31
CA MET A 6 6.91 -4.02 4.11
C MET A 6 6.69 -3.71 5.59
N LEU A 7 7.56 -2.91 6.20
CA LEU A 7 7.44 -2.51 7.60
C LEU A 7 6.14 -1.76 7.88
N PHE A 8 5.73 -0.88 6.95
CA PHE A 8 4.46 -0.17 7.07
C PHE A 8 3.27 -1.13 7.08
N LEU A 9 3.21 -2.10 6.15
CA LEU A 9 2.10 -3.06 6.08
C LEU A 9 2.07 -4.02 7.28
N ILE A 10 3.25 -4.47 7.75
CA ILE A 10 3.35 -5.26 8.98
C ILE A 10 2.71 -4.49 10.14
N GLN A 11 3.10 -3.24 10.35
CA GLN A 11 2.55 -2.42 11.42
C GLN A 11 1.07 -2.12 11.23
N TYR A 12 0.65 -1.78 10.00
CA TYR A 12 -0.73 -1.40 9.69
C TYR A 12 -1.72 -2.52 10.04
N TRP A 13 -1.34 -3.78 9.81
CA TRP A 13 -2.16 -4.95 10.10
C TRP A 13 -1.93 -5.53 11.51
N GLY A 14 -1.38 -4.74 12.43
CA GLY A 14 -1.27 -5.10 13.85
C GLY A 14 0.03 -5.82 14.26
N GLY A 15 1.02 -5.88 13.36
CA GLY A 15 2.36 -6.35 13.68
C GLY A 15 3.21 -5.31 14.45
N PRO A 16 4.50 -5.59 14.63
CA PRO A 16 5.43 -4.69 15.34
C PRO A 16 5.45 -3.26 14.78
N THR A 17 5.68 -2.28 15.67
CA THR A 17 5.68 -0.84 15.35
C THR A 17 7.00 -0.33 14.76
N THR A 18 7.80 -1.22 14.16
CA THR A 18 9.14 -0.94 13.63
C THR A 18 9.14 0.19 12.60
N TYR A 19 8.09 0.33 11.78
CA TYR A 19 7.98 1.45 10.86
C TYR A 19 7.92 2.78 11.62
N SER A 20 7.02 2.93 12.59
CA SER A 20 6.90 4.16 13.38
C SER A 20 8.16 4.44 14.21
N GLN A 21 8.79 3.42 14.78
CA GLN A 21 10.02 3.59 15.56
C GLN A 21 11.18 4.13 14.71
N THR A 22 11.31 3.65 13.48
CA THR A 22 12.43 4.02 12.58
C THR A 22 12.13 5.23 11.71
N ARG A 23 10.85 5.55 11.50
CA ARG A 23 10.43 6.57 10.52
C ARG A 23 9.52 7.64 11.09
N GLY A 24 9.07 7.53 12.34
CA GLY A 24 8.05 8.38 12.94
C GLY A 24 6.66 8.19 12.33
N HIS A 25 5.75 9.11 12.62
CA HIS A 25 4.36 9.04 12.19
C HIS A 25 4.22 8.85 10.65
N PRO A 26 3.33 7.94 10.17
CA PRO A 26 3.23 7.59 8.75
C PRO A 26 3.06 8.76 7.80
N ARG A 27 2.16 9.71 8.10
CA ARG A 27 1.92 10.94 7.30
C ARG A 27 1.98 10.66 5.79
N LEU A 28 1.25 9.62 5.33
CA LEU A 28 1.46 9.03 4.00
C LEU A 28 1.33 10.07 2.89
N ARG A 29 0.24 10.83 2.84
CA ARG A 29 0.02 11.85 1.81
C ARG A 29 1.16 12.87 1.75
N MET A 30 1.60 13.39 2.89
CA MET A 30 2.75 14.32 2.98
C MET A 30 4.03 13.69 2.39
N ARG A 31 4.29 12.40 2.65
CA ARG A 31 5.47 11.71 2.10
C ARG A 31 5.37 11.39 0.60
N HIS A 32 4.16 11.44 0.03
CA HIS A 32 3.92 11.22 -1.39
C HIS A 32 3.85 12.53 -2.18
N MET A 33 3.74 13.70 -1.53
CA MET A 33 3.73 15.02 -2.19
C MET A 33 4.93 15.33 -3.10
N PRO A 34 6.16 14.85 -2.83
CA PRO A 34 7.29 15.09 -3.74
C PRO A 34 7.18 14.41 -5.11
N PHE A 35 6.20 13.51 -5.31
CA PHE A 35 6.00 12.79 -6.57
C PHE A 35 4.69 13.21 -7.21
N ALA A 36 4.69 13.43 -8.53
CA ALA A 36 3.46 13.62 -9.28
C ALA A 36 2.76 12.27 -9.42
N ILE A 37 1.62 12.10 -8.74
CA ILE A 37 0.80 10.90 -8.74
C ILE A 37 -0.54 11.27 -9.36
N ASP A 38 -0.69 10.91 -10.62
CA ASP A 38 -1.92 11.03 -11.41
C ASP A 38 -2.72 9.70 -11.39
N GLY A 39 -3.80 9.64 -12.16
CA GLY A 39 -4.61 8.42 -12.30
C GLY A 39 -3.81 7.25 -12.87
N SER A 40 -2.91 7.51 -13.84
CA SER A 40 -2.12 6.46 -14.49
C SER A 40 -1.11 5.80 -13.54
N ALA A 41 -0.43 6.60 -12.72
CA ALA A 41 0.49 6.13 -11.68
C ALA A 41 -0.23 5.31 -10.60
N ARG A 42 -1.42 5.75 -10.17
CA ARG A 42 -2.28 5.01 -9.24
C ARG A 42 -2.63 3.62 -9.80
N ASP A 43 -3.08 3.56 -11.05
CA ASP A 43 -3.55 2.32 -11.67
C ASP A 43 -2.40 1.34 -11.91
N ALA A 44 -1.23 1.85 -12.33
CA ALA A 44 -0.01 1.05 -12.42
C ALA A 44 0.39 0.45 -11.07
N TRP A 45 0.37 1.25 -9.99
CA TRP A 45 0.66 0.77 -8.65
C TRP A 45 -0.34 -0.29 -8.19
N LEU A 46 -1.65 -0.06 -8.39
CA LEU A 46 -2.70 -1.00 -8.02
C LEU A 46 -2.56 -2.33 -8.75
N LYS A 47 -2.25 -2.32 -10.05
CA LYS A 47 -2.00 -3.53 -10.84
C LYS A 47 -0.91 -4.40 -10.19
N HIS A 48 0.23 -3.80 -9.83
CA HIS A 48 1.33 -4.52 -9.20
C HIS A 48 0.97 -5.04 -7.80
N MET A 49 0.27 -4.24 -6.99
CA MET A 49 -0.14 -4.66 -5.65
C MET A 49 -1.18 -5.79 -5.67
N LYS A 50 -2.13 -5.76 -6.60
CA LYS A 50 -3.12 -6.85 -6.78
C LYS A 50 -2.45 -8.15 -7.20
N SER A 51 -1.49 -8.09 -8.14
CA SER A 51 -0.72 -9.25 -8.56
C SER A 51 0.12 -9.83 -7.41
N ALA A 52 0.83 -8.99 -6.68
CA ALA A 52 1.64 -9.41 -5.53
C ALA A 52 0.78 -10.01 -4.40
N LEU A 53 -0.39 -9.45 -4.12
CA LEU A 53 -1.32 -9.97 -3.13
C LEU A 53 -1.87 -11.33 -3.54
N SER A 54 -2.23 -11.51 -4.81
CA SER A 54 -2.69 -12.81 -5.33
C SER A 54 -1.63 -13.89 -5.08
N LEU A 55 -0.37 -13.61 -5.43
CA LEU A 55 0.73 -14.53 -5.19
C LEU A 55 0.96 -14.81 -3.70
N ALA A 56 0.90 -13.78 -2.84
CA ALA A 56 1.09 -13.93 -1.40
C ALA A 56 -0.01 -14.78 -0.74
N VAL A 57 -1.26 -14.62 -1.19
CA VAL A 57 -2.41 -15.41 -0.70
C VAL A 57 -2.26 -16.87 -1.12
N SER A 58 -1.92 -17.13 -2.40
CA SER A 58 -1.66 -18.48 -2.88
C SER A 58 -0.53 -19.17 -2.11
N ASN A 59 0.54 -18.44 -1.77
CA ASN A 59 1.69 -19.01 -1.05
C ASN A 59 1.42 -19.24 0.45
N SER A 60 0.54 -18.46 1.07
CA SER A 60 0.28 -18.53 2.51
C SER A 60 -0.96 -19.35 2.87
N GLY A 61 -1.84 -19.65 1.90
CA GLY A 61 -3.13 -20.27 2.17
C GLY A 61 -4.12 -19.33 2.89
N ALA A 62 -3.91 -18.01 2.80
CA ALA A 62 -4.79 -17.04 3.42
C ALA A 62 -6.21 -17.09 2.82
N SER A 63 -7.22 -16.77 3.63
CA SER A 63 -8.61 -16.82 3.18
C SER A 63 -8.93 -15.75 2.12
N GLU A 64 -9.94 -16.02 1.28
CA GLU A 64 -10.46 -15.02 0.33
C GLU A 64 -10.95 -13.75 1.04
N LYS A 65 -11.49 -13.88 2.25
CA LYS A 65 -11.91 -12.73 3.05
C LYS A 65 -10.73 -11.81 3.36
N THR A 66 -9.60 -12.39 3.77
CA THR A 66 -8.35 -11.64 4.01
C THR A 66 -7.87 -10.97 2.73
N GLN A 67 -7.87 -11.68 1.61
CA GLN A 67 -7.51 -11.13 0.32
C GLN A 67 -8.38 -9.92 -0.05
N LYS A 68 -9.70 -10.04 0.04
CA LYS A 68 -10.65 -8.95 -0.26
C LYS A 68 -10.41 -7.74 0.64
N GLN A 69 -10.21 -7.95 1.94
CA GLN A 69 -9.95 -6.85 2.88
C GLN A 69 -8.67 -6.09 2.51
N MET A 70 -7.59 -6.79 2.15
CA MET A 70 -6.35 -6.15 1.71
C MET A 70 -6.50 -5.43 0.36
N GLN A 71 -7.26 -6.01 -0.59
CA GLN A 71 -7.56 -5.35 -1.87
C GLN A 71 -8.29 -4.03 -1.66
N SER A 72 -9.37 -4.02 -0.86
CA SER A 72 -10.13 -2.80 -0.56
C SER A 72 -9.26 -1.75 0.13
N TYR A 73 -8.36 -2.16 1.03
CA TYR A 73 -7.41 -1.25 1.64
C TYR A 73 -6.47 -0.62 0.60
N PHE A 74 -5.87 -1.42 -0.29
CA PHE A 74 -4.96 -0.90 -1.31
C PHE A 74 -5.65 0.06 -2.27
N GLU A 75 -6.90 -0.23 -2.66
CA GLU A 75 -7.71 0.68 -3.48
C GLU A 75 -7.91 2.02 -2.78
N MET A 76 -8.46 2.01 -1.56
CA MET A 76 -8.68 3.23 -0.77
C MET A 76 -7.37 4.02 -0.58
N ALA A 77 -6.28 3.35 -0.21
CA ALA A 77 -4.99 3.99 0.03
C ALA A 77 -4.42 4.61 -1.25
N ALA A 78 -4.47 3.91 -2.39
CA ALA A 78 -3.96 4.40 -3.66
C ALA A 78 -4.75 5.64 -4.13
N HIS A 79 -6.08 5.62 -4.02
CA HIS A 79 -6.91 6.79 -4.31
C HIS A 79 -6.54 7.99 -3.43
N GLY A 80 -6.27 7.77 -2.14
CA GLY A 80 -5.88 8.84 -1.22
C GLY A 80 -4.51 9.49 -1.52
N MET A 81 -3.64 8.82 -2.29
CA MET A 81 -2.30 9.33 -2.62
C MET A 81 -2.25 10.16 -3.90
N VAL A 82 -3.29 10.12 -4.76
CA VAL A 82 -3.38 10.96 -5.97
C VAL A 82 -3.27 12.43 -5.57
N ASN A 83 -2.35 13.15 -6.22
CA ASN A 83 -2.00 14.54 -5.88
C ASN A 83 -1.76 15.43 -7.10
N SER A 84 -1.90 14.89 -8.32
CA SER A 84 -1.74 15.61 -9.58
C SER A 84 -2.95 15.34 -10.50
N PRO A 85 -3.28 16.27 -11.42
CA PRO A 85 -4.31 16.04 -12.43
C PRO A 85 -4.00 14.80 -13.27
N SER A 86 -5.05 14.12 -13.75
CA SER A 86 -4.88 13.09 -14.79
C SER A 86 -4.34 13.73 -16.06
N GLN A 87 -3.39 13.05 -16.73
CA GLN A 87 -3.03 13.38 -18.11
C GLN A 87 -4.14 12.99 -19.09
#